data_AF-A0A7N8XUU6-F1
#
_entry.id   AF-A0A7N8XUU6-F1
#
_cell.length_a   1.000
_cell.length_b   1.000
_cell.length_c   1.000
_cell.angle_alpha   90.00
_cell.angle_beta   90.00
_cell.angle_gamma   90.00
#
_symmetry.space_group_name_H-M   'P 1'
#
loop_
_entity.id
_entity.type
_entity.pdbx_description
1 polymer ?
#
loop_
_entity_poly.entity_id
_entity_poly.type
_entity_poly.pdbx_seq_one_letter_code
_entity_poly.pdbx_strand_id
1 'polypeptide(L)'
;LSVVDDALWLGPSVYWICKPVDLSRGRGIFIFEDIKDLVYDCSVIVQRYISSPLLISGYKFDLRIYVCVKSFHPLTVYIHQEGLVRFATEKYSLSSLKNLYAHLTNTSINKFGPFYKTQKERVGQGCKWTLSKFRHFLHSQDINQLLLWQRINNIVTLTLLTIAPSVPSCPNCVELFAIVGEESLWLSSRDTIGRWEKVPQSQLSLQPSTSRGFMVEWPDGSLSSVQDT
;
A
#
# COMPACT_ATOMS: atom_id res chain seq x y z
N LEU A 1 30.73 -16.18 38.75
CA LEU A 1 30.83 -15.07 37.78
C LEU A 1 29.79 -15.37 36.71
N SER A 2 28.67 -14.67 36.80
CA SER A 2 27.48 -14.84 35.98
C SER A 2 27.79 -14.65 34.50
N VAL A 3 27.29 -15.56 33.67
CA VAL A 3 27.11 -15.37 32.23
C VAL A 3 26.23 -14.13 32.07
N VAL A 4 26.84 -13.00 31.73
CA VAL A 4 26.12 -11.77 31.42
C VAL A 4 25.71 -11.91 29.96
N ASP A 5 24.40 -11.96 29.73
CA ASP A 5 23.74 -12.13 28.45
C ASP A 5 24.41 -11.36 27.30
N ASP A 6 25.04 -12.10 26.37
CA ASP A 6 25.45 -11.62 25.05
C ASP A 6 24.26 -11.10 24.21
N ALA A 7 23.02 -11.33 24.66
CA ALA A 7 21.79 -10.87 24.03
C ALA A 7 21.56 -9.35 24.14
N LEU A 8 22.31 -8.63 24.98
CA LEU A 8 22.12 -7.18 25.17
C LEU A 8 22.89 -6.29 24.18
N TRP A 9 23.81 -6.87 23.39
CA TRP A 9 24.65 -6.12 22.42
C TRP A 9 24.27 -6.30 20.95
N LEU A 10 23.38 -7.25 20.65
CA LEU A 10 22.81 -7.37 19.31
C LEU A 10 21.69 -6.34 19.19
N GLY A 11 21.94 -5.28 18.43
CA GLY A 11 20.89 -4.34 18.02
C GLY A 11 19.67 -5.09 17.44
N PRO A 12 18.48 -4.48 17.45
CA PRO A 12 17.26 -5.15 17.01
C PRO A 12 17.42 -5.80 15.64
N SER A 13 17.00 -7.06 15.50
CA SER A 13 17.10 -7.82 14.25
C SER A 13 16.56 -7.00 13.08
N VAL A 14 17.43 -6.76 12.10
CA VAL A 14 17.08 -6.00 10.89
C VAL A 14 16.63 -6.99 9.83
N TYR A 15 15.42 -6.76 9.32
CA TYR A 15 14.85 -7.55 8.24
C TYR A 15 14.84 -6.73 6.96
N TRP A 16 14.88 -7.42 5.82
CA TRP A 16 14.87 -6.85 4.48
C TRP A 16 13.76 -7.47 3.65
N ILE A 17 13.21 -6.71 2.72
CA ILE A 17 12.25 -7.19 1.73
C ILE A 17 12.83 -6.98 0.34
N CYS A 18 12.88 -8.05 -0.45
CA CYS A 18 13.32 -8.02 -1.84
C CYS A 18 12.11 -7.95 -2.75
N LYS A 19 12.14 -7.06 -3.74
CA LYS A 19 11.07 -6.83 -4.71
C LYS A 19 11.65 -6.82 -6.13
N PRO A 20 11.39 -7.83 -6.96
CA PRO A 20 11.83 -7.84 -8.36
C PRO A 20 11.14 -6.73 -9.17
N VAL A 21 11.89 -5.97 -9.98
CA VAL A 21 11.33 -4.81 -10.69
C VAL A 21 10.34 -5.19 -11.80
N ASP A 22 10.51 -6.35 -12.43
CA ASP A 22 9.70 -6.77 -13.58
C ASP A 22 8.47 -7.62 -13.21
N LEU A 23 8.22 -7.82 -11.91
CA LEU A 23 7.13 -8.65 -11.42
C LEU A 23 6.05 -7.81 -10.73
N SER A 24 4.87 -7.74 -11.37
CA SER A 24 3.66 -7.19 -10.75
C SER A 24 2.99 -8.20 -9.80
N ARG A 25 2.01 -7.71 -9.03
CA ARG A 25 1.12 -8.52 -8.17
C ARG A 25 1.81 -9.22 -6.99
N GLY A 26 3.00 -8.75 -6.62
CA GLY A 26 3.77 -9.25 -5.48
C GLY A 26 4.44 -10.61 -5.71
N ARG A 27 4.57 -11.02 -6.98
CA ARG A 27 5.29 -12.25 -7.34
C ARG A 27 6.78 -12.09 -7.06
N GLY A 28 7.40 -13.11 -6.47
CA GLY A 28 8.82 -13.11 -6.16
C GLY A 28 9.23 -12.18 -5.02
N ILE A 29 8.28 -11.61 -4.27
CA ILE A 29 8.60 -10.85 -3.05
C ILE A 29 8.84 -11.81 -1.89
N PHE A 30 9.94 -11.61 -1.18
CA PHE A 30 10.25 -12.36 0.04
C PHE A 30 10.96 -11.46 1.06
N ILE A 31 10.95 -11.90 2.31
CA ILE A 31 11.57 -11.23 3.45
C ILE A 31 12.70 -12.11 3.96
N PHE A 32 13.81 -11.49 4.33
CA PHE A 32 15.05 -12.15 4.73
C PHE A 32 15.81 -11.30 5.76
N GLU A 33 16.79 -11.90 6.45
CA GLU A 33 17.50 -11.26 7.57
C GLU A 33 18.89 -10.75 7.17
N ASP A 34 19.74 -11.63 6.61
CA ASP A 34 21.08 -11.23 6.19
C ASP A 34 21.11 -10.83 4.71
N ILE A 35 21.61 -9.63 4.44
CA ILE A 35 21.75 -9.14 3.07
C ILE A 35 22.72 -9.99 2.24
N LYS A 36 23.65 -10.70 2.88
CA LYS A 36 24.61 -11.59 2.23
C LYS A 36 23.97 -12.81 1.61
N ASP A 37 22.80 -13.22 2.09
CA ASP A 37 22.05 -14.37 1.56
C ASP A 37 21.33 -14.03 0.24
N LEU A 38 21.32 -12.76 -0.16
CA LEU A 38 20.63 -12.31 -1.36
C LEU A 38 21.47 -12.62 -2.61
N VAL A 39 21.05 -13.63 -3.36
CA VAL A 39 21.52 -13.93 -4.72
C VAL A 39 20.38 -13.67 -5.69
N TYR A 40 20.62 -12.84 -6.71
CA TYR A 40 19.62 -12.50 -7.72
C TYR A 40 20.22 -12.31 -9.11
N ASP A 41 19.50 -12.81 -10.11
CA ASP A 41 19.95 -12.83 -11.51
C ASP A 41 19.32 -11.69 -12.34
N CYS A 42 18.52 -10.85 -11.69
CA CYS A 42 17.82 -9.73 -12.30
C CYS A 42 17.77 -8.52 -11.36
N SER A 43 17.32 -7.38 -11.89
CA SER A 43 17.20 -6.15 -11.12
C SER A 43 16.15 -6.31 -10.00
N VAL A 44 16.50 -5.85 -8.81
CA VAL A 44 15.66 -5.92 -7.60
C VAL A 44 15.76 -4.63 -6.80
N ILE A 45 14.69 -4.32 -6.08
CA ILE A 45 14.68 -3.32 -5.03
C ILE A 45 14.76 -4.05 -3.69
N VAL A 46 15.82 -3.76 -2.93
CA VAL A 46 15.97 -4.22 -1.56
C VAL A 46 15.64 -3.06 -0.64
N GLN A 47 14.67 -3.27 0.24
CA GLN A 47 14.20 -2.26 1.18
C GLN A 47 14.27 -2.82 2.59
N ARG A 48 14.59 -1.98 3.58
CA ARG A 48 14.45 -2.37 4.98
C ARG A 48 13.00 -2.73 5.26
N TYR A 49 12.78 -3.95 5.76
CA TYR A 49 11.46 -4.42 6.11
C TYR A 49 11.00 -3.79 7.43
N ILE A 50 9.73 -3.42 7.47
CA ILE A 50 9.10 -2.97 8.70
C ILE A 50 8.75 -4.21 9.52
N SER A 51 9.55 -4.45 10.56
CA SER A 51 9.35 -5.55 11.51
C SER A 51 8.35 -5.25 12.62
N SER A 52 8.01 -3.97 12.85
CA SER A 52 7.00 -3.54 13.83
C SER A 52 5.93 -2.66 13.18
N PRO A 53 5.02 -3.25 12.37
CA PRO A 53 3.92 -2.51 11.77
C PRO A 53 2.76 -2.35 12.74
N LEU A 54 1.90 -1.35 12.51
CA LEU A 54 0.59 -1.32 13.18
C LEU A 54 -0.25 -2.52 12.71
N LEU A 55 -0.88 -3.19 13.66
CA LEU A 55 -1.74 -4.33 13.43
C LEU A 55 -3.16 -4.03 13.89
N ILE A 56 -4.16 -4.49 13.14
CA ILE A 56 -5.55 -4.50 13.59
C ILE A 56 -5.94 -5.94 13.85
N SER A 57 -6.26 -6.23 15.10
CA SER A 57 -6.53 -7.60 15.54
C SER A 57 -5.45 -8.58 15.08
N GLY A 58 -4.17 -8.18 15.14
CA GLY A 58 -3.02 -9.01 14.77
C GLY A 58 -2.79 -9.23 13.26
N TYR A 59 -3.54 -8.55 12.39
CA TYR A 59 -3.33 -8.61 10.93
C TYR A 59 -2.61 -7.34 10.46
N LYS A 60 -1.57 -7.53 9.64
CA LYS A 60 -0.90 -6.46 8.91
C LYS A 60 -1.85 -5.87 7.86
N PHE A 61 -1.73 -4.58 7.59
CA PHE A 61 -2.55 -3.91 6.58
C PHE A 61 -1.79 -2.79 5.87
N ASP A 62 -2.28 -2.40 4.70
CA ASP A 62 -1.84 -1.20 4.00
C ASP A 62 -3.01 -0.30 3.62
N LEU A 63 -2.73 0.99 3.49
CA LEU A 63 -3.67 1.98 2.98
C LEU A 63 -3.40 2.20 1.50
N ARG A 64 -4.44 2.04 0.68
CA ARG A 64 -4.49 2.44 -0.73
C ARG A 64 -5.22 3.77 -0.85
N ILE A 65 -4.46 4.83 -1.07
CA ILE A 65 -4.98 6.18 -1.26
C ILE A 65 -5.00 6.50 -2.76
N TYR A 66 -6.14 7.01 -3.24
CA TYR A 66 -6.29 7.41 -4.64
C TYR A 66 -6.01 8.90 -4.80
N VAL A 67 -5.10 9.24 -5.71
CA VAL A 67 -4.65 10.60 -5.95
C VAL A 67 -4.76 10.87 -7.45
N CYS A 68 -5.46 11.93 -7.83
CA CYS A 68 -5.61 12.39 -9.20
C CYS A 68 -4.75 13.64 -9.41
N VAL A 69 -3.79 13.57 -10.33
CA VAL A 69 -3.03 14.75 -10.76
C VAL A 69 -3.61 15.25 -12.07
N LYS A 70 -4.19 16.45 -12.03
CA LYS A 70 -4.83 17.09 -13.17
C LYS A 70 -3.82 17.85 -14.05
N SER A 71 -2.76 18.38 -13.45
CA SER A 71 -1.70 19.08 -14.15
C SER A 71 -0.44 19.09 -13.29
N PHE A 72 0.73 19.08 -13.92
CA PHE A 72 2.02 19.36 -13.25
C PHE A 72 2.45 20.82 -13.45
N HIS A 73 1.80 21.57 -14.36
CA HIS A 73 2.16 22.93 -14.76
C HIS A 73 0.89 23.80 -14.92
N PRO A 74 0.37 24.42 -13.86
CA PRO A 74 0.79 24.32 -12.45
C PRO A 74 0.36 22.99 -11.80
N LEU A 75 1.09 22.54 -10.77
CA LEU A 75 0.79 21.31 -10.06
C LEU A 75 -0.61 21.38 -9.40
N THR A 76 -1.53 20.57 -9.88
CA THR A 76 -2.92 20.48 -9.41
C THR A 76 -3.25 19.04 -9.06
N VAL A 77 -3.50 18.78 -7.77
CA VAL A 77 -3.63 17.44 -7.20
C VAL A 77 -4.92 17.33 -6.39
N TYR A 78 -5.64 16.23 -6.55
CA TYR A 78 -6.83 15.88 -5.79
C TYR A 78 -6.62 14.54 -5.10
N ILE A 79 -6.94 14.45 -3.81
CA ILE A 79 -6.92 13.19 -3.06
C ILE A 79 -8.35 12.77 -2.85
N HIS A 80 -8.68 11.53 -3.23
CA HIS A 80 -10.02 11.00 -3.07
C HIS A 80 -10.34 10.79 -1.59
N GLN A 81 -11.56 11.12 -1.17
CA GLN A 81 -11.98 11.01 0.23
C GLN A 81 -12.06 9.55 0.72
N GLU A 82 -12.32 8.62 -0.20
CA GLU A 82 -12.22 7.18 0.04
C GLU A 82 -10.94 6.58 -0.51
N GLY A 83 -10.59 5.44 0.08
CA GLY A 83 -9.52 4.55 -0.30
C GLY A 83 -9.84 3.12 0.12
N LEU A 84 -8.88 2.23 -0.03
CA LEU A 84 -9.01 0.84 0.43
C LEU A 84 -7.99 0.56 1.53
N VAL A 85 -8.42 -0.12 2.57
CA VAL A 85 -7.52 -0.73 3.55
C VAL A 85 -7.49 -2.21 3.28
N ARG A 86 -6.31 -2.75 2.97
CA ARG A 86 -6.15 -4.16 2.60
C ARG A 86 -5.41 -4.88 3.69
N PHE A 87 -5.99 -5.96 4.19
CA PHE A 87 -5.43 -6.76 5.27
C PHE A 87 -4.73 -7.99 4.72
N ALA A 88 -3.66 -8.39 5.40
CA ALA A 88 -3.13 -9.74 5.36
C ALA A 88 -4.22 -10.73 5.80
N THR A 89 -4.15 -11.97 5.29
CA THR A 89 -5.14 -13.00 5.61
C THR A 89 -4.76 -13.84 6.82
N GLU A 90 -3.50 -13.79 7.23
CA GLU A 90 -2.95 -14.48 8.39
C GLU A 90 -2.35 -13.52 9.41
N LYS A 91 -2.23 -13.99 10.66
CA LYS A 91 -1.70 -13.18 11.76
C LYS A 91 -0.21 -12.90 11.52
N TYR A 92 0.17 -11.65 11.76
CA TYR A 92 1.55 -11.21 11.62
C TYR A 92 2.45 -11.90 12.66
N SER A 93 3.56 -12.49 12.20
CA SER A 93 4.60 -13.04 13.08
C SER A 93 5.97 -13.01 12.42
N LEU A 94 6.97 -12.47 13.11
CA LEU A 94 8.36 -12.51 12.64
C LEU A 94 8.99 -13.90 12.73
N SER A 95 8.40 -14.84 13.49
CA SER A 95 8.89 -16.22 13.56
C SER A 95 8.67 -17.00 12.25
N SER A 96 7.88 -16.48 11.30
CA SER A 96 7.54 -17.15 10.06
C SER A 96 7.58 -16.20 8.86
N LEU A 97 8.77 -15.67 8.55
CA LEU A 97 8.98 -14.76 7.40
C LEU A 97 8.56 -15.34 6.05
N LYS A 98 8.56 -16.67 5.92
CA LYS A 98 8.13 -17.40 4.71
C LYS A 98 6.61 -17.35 4.51
N ASN A 99 5.84 -17.00 5.54
CA ASN A 99 4.39 -16.87 5.44
C ASN A 99 3.99 -15.55 4.76
N LEU A 100 3.95 -15.59 3.42
CA LEU A 100 3.58 -14.41 2.61
C LEU A 100 2.17 -13.89 2.94
N TYR A 101 1.26 -14.74 3.41
CA TYR A 101 -0.12 -14.35 3.73
C TYR A 101 -0.26 -13.52 5.01
N ALA A 102 0.78 -13.53 5.86
CA ALA A 102 0.89 -12.70 7.07
C ALA A 102 1.64 -11.39 6.80
N HIS A 103 2.58 -11.41 5.85
CA HIS A 103 3.51 -10.32 5.61
C HIS A 103 3.19 -9.44 4.41
N LEU A 104 2.44 -9.96 3.43
CA LEU A 104 2.00 -9.24 2.24
C LEU A 104 0.49 -9.04 2.29
N THR A 105 0.02 -7.89 1.85
CA THR A 105 -1.39 -7.47 1.89
C THR A 105 -2.05 -7.47 0.51
N ASN A 106 -1.28 -7.82 -0.52
CA ASN A 106 -1.75 -7.84 -1.90
C ASN A 106 -2.86 -8.88 -2.07
N THR A 107 -4.02 -8.45 -2.57
CA THR A 107 -5.15 -9.35 -2.87
C THR A 107 -4.75 -10.49 -3.82
N SER A 108 -3.87 -10.21 -4.79
CA SER A 108 -3.38 -11.21 -5.74
C SER A 108 -2.69 -12.40 -5.10
N ILE A 109 -2.08 -12.21 -3.92
CA ILE A 109 -1.46 -13.26 -3.11
C ILE A 109 -2.50 -13.82 -2.15
N ASN A 110 -3.12 -12.94 -1.37
CA ASN A 110 -4.00 -13.31 -0.27
C ASN A 110 -5.27 -14.04 -0.71
N LYS A 111 -5.74 -13.86 -1.95
CA LYS A 111 -6.90 -14.60 -2.47
C LYS A 111 -6.68 -16.11 -2.55
N PHE A 112 -5.42 -16.56 -2.58
CA PHE A 112 -5.03 -17.96 -2.56
C PHE A 112 -4.68 -18.46 -1.14
N GLY A 113 -4.71 -17.58 -0.14
CA GLY A 113 -4.45 -17.94 1.25
C GLY A 113 -5.58 -18.79 1.83
N PRO A 114 -5.26 -19.76 2.71
CA PRO A 114 -6.25 -20.70 3.26
C PRO A 114 -7.37 -19.99 4.03
N PHE A 115 -7.07 -18.84 4.64
CA PHE A 115 -8.01 -18.10 5.48
C PHE A 115 -8.64 -16.88 4.79
N TYR A 116 -8.57 -16.76 3.45
CA TYR A 116 -9.09 -15.60 2.74
C TYR A 116 -10.60 -15.37 2.96
N LYS A 117 -11.40 -16.44 2.87
CA LYS A 117 -12.86 -16.41 3.01
C LYS A 117 -13.35 -16.50 4.45
N THR A 118 -12.45 -16.79 5.40
CA THR A 118 -12.78 -16.93 6.82
C THR A 118 -13.25 -15.60 7.39
N GLN A 119 -14.37 -15.63 8.11
CA GLN A 119 -14.87 -14.48 8.85
C GLN A 119 -13.91 -14.18 10.00
N LYS A 120 -13.16 -13.10 9.87
CA LYS A 120 -12.28 -12.59 10.93
C LYS A 120 -13.11 -11.69 11.84
N GLU A 121 -13.01 -11.89 13.15
CA GLU A 121 -13.84 -11.20 14.15
C GLU A 121 -14.00 -9.69 13.90
N ARG A 122 -12.89 -8.93 13.90
CA ARG A 122 -12.92 -7.47 13.70
C ARG A 122 -12.78 -7.06 12.24
N VAL A 123 -11.95 -7.77 11.47
CA VAL A 123 -11.65 -7.43 10.07
C VAL A 123 -12.83 -7.76 9.14
N GLY A 124 -13.61 -8.79 9.45
CA GLY A 124 -14.69 -9.30 8.61
C GLY A 124 -14.20 -10.18 7.46
N GLN A 125 -15.10 -10.51 6.54
CA GLN A 125 -14.81 -11.31 5.36
C GLN A 125 -14.06 -10.50 4.29
N GLY A 126 -13.23 -11.16 3.49
CA GLY A 126 -12.59 -10.56 2.31
C GLY A 126 -11.38 -9.65 2.60
N CYS A 127 -11.08 -9.39 3.88
CA CYS A 127 -9.85 -8.71 4.31
C CYS A 127 -9.67 -7.32 3.69
N LYS A 128 -10.77 -6.57 3.55
CA LYS A 128 -10.77 -5.21 2.98
C LYS A 128 -11.72 -4.30 3.76
N TRP A 129 -11.30 -3.08 4.07
CA TRP A 129 -12.18 -2.00 4.53
C TRP A 129 -12.16 -0.83 3.56
N THR A 130 -13.21 -0.01 3.61
CA THR A 130 -13.17 1.35 3.08
C THR A 130 -12.35 2.24 4.01
N LEU A 131 -11.79 3.33 3.48
CA LEU A 131 -11.03 4.28 4.30
C LEU A 131 -11.92 4.97 5.33
N SER A 132 -13.19 5.24 5.02
CA SER A 132 -14.16 5.70 6.03
C SER A 132 -14.33 4.75 7.20
N LYS A 133 -14.44 3.44 6.95
CA LYS A 133 -14.54 2.44 8.04
C LYS A 133 -13.27 2.44 8.89
N PHE A 134 -12.11 2.54 8.25
CA PHE A 134 -10.83 2.65 8.97
C PHE A 134 -10.73 3.92 9.83
N ARG A 135 -11.13 5.07 9.29
CA ARG A 135 -11.22 6.34 10.05
C ARG A 135 -12.13 6.22 11.27
N HIS A 136 -13.32 5.63 11.11
CA HIS A 136 -14.22 5.37 12.23
C HIS A 136 -13.59 4.44 13.27
N PHE A 137 -12.88 3.40 12.83
CA PHE A 137 -12.12 2.53 13.73
C PHE A 137 -11.04 3.32 14.48
N LEU A 138 -10.24 4.16 13.82
CA LEU A 138 -9.23 5.00 14.48
C LEU A 138 -9.85 5.93 15.52
N HIS A 139 -11.01 6.55 15.21
CA HIS A 139 -11.76 7.35 16.17
C HIS A 139 -12.12 6.55 17.43
N SER A 140 -12.59 5.32 17.24
CA SER A 140 -12.97 4.43 18.36
C SER A 140 -11.78 3.97 19.20
N GLN A 141 -10.55 4.18 18.74
CA GLN A 141 -9.31 3.85 19.44
C GLN A 141 -8.58 5.11 19.94
N ASP A 142 -9.22 6.28 19.87
CA ASP A 142 -8.64 7.58 20.25
C ASP A 142 -7.34 7.93 19.49
N ILE A 143 -7.22 7.47 18.23
CA ILE A 143 -6.08 7.78 17.37
C ILE A 143 -6.34 9.07 16.60
N ASN A 144 -5.34 9.96 16.61
CA ASN A 144 -5.41 11.27 15.94
C ASN A 144 -5.43 11.13 14.40
N GLN A 145 -6.64 11.12 13.82
CA GLN A 145 -6.85 11.03 12.38
C GLN A 145 -6.36 12.26 11.61
N LEU A 146 -6.41 13.45 12.21
CA LEU A 146 -5.97 14.68 11.57
C LEU A 146 -4.47 14.62 11.29
N LEU A 147 -3.68 14.17 12.27
CA LEU A 147 -2.25 13.99 12.13
C LEU A 147 -1.91 12.93 11.07
N LEU A 148 -2.64 11.81 11.04
CA LEU A 148 -2.46 10.78 10.01
C LEU A 148 -2.73 11.37 8.61
N TRP A 149 -3.83 12.11 8.43
CA TRP A 149 -4.17 12.69 7.14
C TRP A 149 -3.17 13.76 6.70
N GLN A 150 -2.67 14.59 7.63
CA GLN A 150 -1.58 15.54 7.36
C GLN A 150 -0.32 14.83 6.87
N ARG A 151 0.08 13.72 7.50
CA ARG A 151 1.23 12.91 7.05
C ARG A 151 1.00 12.31 5.66
N ILE A 152 -0.21 11.83 5.38
CA ILE A 152 -0.58 11.32 4.05
C ILE A 152 -0.43 12.42 2.99
N ASN A 153 -1.00 13.60 3.25
CA ASN A 153 -0.91 14.74 2.35
C ASN A 153 0.54 15.18 2.11
N ASN A 154 1.37 15.18 3.15
CA ASN A 154 2.79 15.53 3.03
C ASN A 154 3.54 14.54 2.15
N ILE A 155 3.33 13.23 2.33
CA ILE A 155 3.96 12.20 1.49
C ILE A 155 3.52 12.34 0.03
N VAL A 156 2.22 12.52 -0.23
CA VAL A 156 1.70 12.74 -1.58
C VAL A 156 2.36 13.98 -2.21
N THR A 157 2.37 15.10 -1.48
CA THR A 157 2.88 16.38 -1.96
C THR A 157 4.38 16.31 -2.24
N LEU A 158 5.18 15.81 -1.30
CA LEU A 158 6.64 15.68 -1.48
C LEU A 158 7.00 14.73 -2.61
N THR A 159 6.27 13.63 -2.76
CA THR A 159 6.49 12.68 -3.87
C THR A 159 6.23 13.35 -5.21
N LEU A 160 5.10 14.06 -5.35
CA LEU A 160 4.73 14.73 -6.59
C LEU A 160 5.65 15.92 -6.91
N LEU A 161 6.05 16.71 -5.91
CA LEU A 161 7.02 17.80 -6.08
C LEU A 161 8.39 17.29 -6.54
N THR A 162 8.81 16.12 -6.06
CA THR A 162 10.11 15.54 -6.45
C THR A 162 10.14 15.17 -7.94
N ILE A 163 9.02 14.69 -8.49
CA ILE A 163 8.94 14.30 -9.91
C ILE A 163 8.52 15.43 -10.83
N ALA A 164 7.83 16.46 -10.32
CA ALA A 164 7.22 17.51 -11.13
C ALA A 164 8.18 18.17 -12.16
N PRO A 165 9.45 18.48 -11.83
CA PRO A 165 10.39 19.07 -12.79
C PRO A 165 10.73 18.17 -13.99
N SER A 166 10.58 16.85 -13.83
CA SER A 166 10.91 15.85 -14.84
C SER A 166 9.72 15.47 -15.73
N VAL A 167 8.51 15.91 -15.37
CA VAL A 167 7.30 15.56 -16.12
C VAL A 167 7.11 16.58 -17.25
N PRO A 168 7.07 16.16 -18.53
CA PRO A 168 6.82 17.09 -19.62
C PRO A 168 5.42 17.70 -19.54
N SER A 169 5.28 18.94 -20.02
CA SER A 169 3.98 19.61 -20.09
C SER A 169 3.10 18.95 -21.15
N CYS A 170 2.13 18.14 -20.70
CA CYS A 170 1.13 17.51 -21.55
C CYS A 170 -0.27 18.08 -21.20
N PRO A 171 -0.82 19.02 -21.98
CA PRO A 171 -2.18 19.49 -21.78
C PRO A 171 -3.16 18.32 -21.96
N ASN A 172 -4.23 18.30 -21.15
CA ASN A 172 -5.27 17.26 -21.16
C ASN A 172 -4.77 15.83 -20.78
N CYS A 173 -3.85 15.74 -19.82
CA CYS A 173 -3.45 14.47 -19.22
C CYS A 173 -3.85 14.43 -17.75
N VAL A 174 -4.46 13.31 -17.34
CA VAL A 174 -4.79 13.02 -15.94
C VAL A 174 -4.08 11.71 -15.57
N GLU A 175 -3.40 11.71 -14.42
CA GLU A 175 -2.77 10.50 -13.89
C GLU A 175 -3.39 10.14 -12.54
N LEU A 176 -3.82 8.88 -12.40
CA LEU A 176 -4.36 8.33 -11.17
C LEU A 176 -3.29 7.51 -10.47
N PHE A 177 -2.97 7.88 -9.24
CA PHE A 177 -1.97 7.21 -8.42
C PHE A 177 -2.61 6.48 -7.26
N ALA A 178 -2.02 5.34 -6.96
CA ALA A 178 -2.34 4.46 -5.86
C ALA A 178 -1.17 4.46 -4.87
N ILE A 179 -1.18 5.37 -3.90
CA ILE A 179 -0.14 5.40 -2.87
C ILE A 179 -0.48 4.33 -1.83
N VAL A 180 0.45 3.38 -1.69
CA VAL A 180 0.43 2.37 -0.64
C VAL A 180 1.28 2.90 0.49
N GLY A 181 0.77 2.93 1.72
CA GLY A 181 1.64 3.15 2.86
C GLY A 181 1.26 2.30 4.05
N GLU A 182 2.29 1.89 4.78
CA GLU A 182 2.25 1.14 6.03
C GLU A 182 2.68 2.11 7.14
N GLU A 183 2.01 2.14 8.31
CA GLU A 183 2.09 3.28 9.27
C GLU A 183 3.53 3.73 9.64
N SER A 184 4.45 2.79 9.73
CA SER A 184 5.88 3.00 10.02
C SER A 184 6.67 3.67 8.88
N LEU A 185 6.18 3.65 7.62
CA LEU A 185 6.72 4.46 6.52
C LEU A 185 6.25 5.93 6.61
N TRP A 186 5.15 6.23 7.29
CA TRP A 186 4.69 7.62 7.45
C TRP A 186 5.50 8.40 8.50
N LEU A 187 6.48 7.75 9.13
CA LEU A 187 7.51 8.32 10.00
C LEU A 187 8.88 8.46 9.33
N SER A 188 9.08 7.89 8.13
CA SER A 188 10.36 7.92 7.41
C SER A 188 10.11 8.29 5.95
N SER A 189 10.44 9.54 5.58
CA SER A 189 10.10 10.22 4.31
C SER A 189 10.66 9.62 3.01
N ARG A 190 11.00 8.33 2.95
CA ARG A 190 11.50 7.70 1.72
C ARG A 190 10.89 6.30 1.56
N ASP A 191 10.47 6.05 0.33
CA ASP A 191 10.06 4.77 -0.23
C ASP A 191 8.60 4.33 -0.03
N THR A 192 7.72 4.79 -0.92
CA THR A 192 6.66 3.91 -1.47
C THR A 192 6.19 4.40 -2.84
N ILE A 193 6.56 3.67 -3.90
CA ILE A 193 6.04 3.87 -5.26
C ILE A 193 5.12 2.68 -5.57
N GLY A 194 3.82 2.95 -5.67
CA GLY A 194 2.84 2.02 -6.22
C GLY A 194 2.86 2.04 -7.75
N ARG A 195 2.36 0.96 -8.35
CA ARG A 195 2.27 0.77 -9.81
C ARG A 195 1.48 1.92 -10.47
N TRP A 196 2.02 2.41 -11.59
CA TRP A 196 1.49 3.47 -12.42
C TRP A 196 0.54 2.89 -13.48
N GLU A 197 -0.64 3.50 -13.66
CA GLU A 197 -1.56 3.17 -14.75
C GLU A 197 -1.99 4.49 -15.42
N LYS A 198 -1.64 4.65 -16.70
CA LYS A 198 -2.06 5.81 -17.50
C LYS A 198 -3.47 5.54 -18.02
N VAL A 199 -4.43 6.39 -17.63
CA VAL A 199 -5.80 6.34 -18.15
C VAL A 199 -6.02 7.57 -19.04
N PRO A 200 -6.34 7.40 -20.34
CA PRO A 200 -6.63 8.52 -21.24
C PRO A 200 -7.83 9.34 -20.78
N GLN A 201 -7.75 10.68 -20.90
CA GLN A 201 -8.82 11.60 -20.49
C GLN A 201 -10.16 11.36 -21.21
N SER A 202 -10.13 10.77 -22.42
CA SER A 202 -11.33 10.38 -23.17
C SER A 202 -12.13 9.24 -22.51
N GLN A 203 -11.57 8.54 -21.51
CA GLN A 203 -12.23 7.45 -20.79
C GLN A 203 -12.76 7.85 -19.40
N LEU A 204 -12.66 9.12 -19.02
CA LEU A 204 -13.13 9.63 -17.73
C LEU A 204 -14.49 10.34 -17.90
N SER A 205 -15.59 9.58 -17.87
CA SER A 205 -16.94 10.12 -17.69
C SER A 205 -17.28 10.15 -16.19
N LEU A 206 -17.13 11.33 -15.55
CA LEU A 206 -17.60 11.52 -14.17
C LEU A 206 -19.12 11.71 -14.18
N GLN A 207 -19.86 10.60 -14.13
CA GLN A 207 -21.30 10.62 -13.85
C GLN A 207 -21.51 10.38 -12.33
N PRO A 208 -22.25 11.24 -11.62
CA PRO A 208 -22.59 10.99 -10.23
C PRO A 208 -23.59 9.83 -10.17
N SER A 209 -23.13 8.62 -9.79
CA SER A 209 -24.02 7.50 -9.53
C SER A 209 -24.35 7.44 -8.03
N THR A 210 -25.63 7.24 -7.75
CA THR A 210 -26.23 7.14 -6.41
C THR A 210 -25.90 5.82 -5.68
N SER A 211 -24.95 5.03 -6.17
CA SER A 211 -24.61 3.73 -5.56
C SER A 211 -23.14 3.33 -5.76
N ARG A 212 -22.40 3.36 -4.63
CA ARG A 212 -21.19 2.55 -4.31
C ARG A 212 -20.31 2.09 -5.49
N GLY A 213 -19.50 2.98 -6.05
CA GLY A 213 -18.34 2.61 -6.87
C GLY A 213 -18.12 3.50 -8.10
N PHE A 214 -16.89 3.51 -8.62
CA PHE A 214 -16.54 4.12 -9.89
C PHE A 214 -16.67 3.09 -11.02
N MET A 215 -17.25 3.49 -12.14
CA MET A 215 -17.35 2.72 -13.37
C MET A 215 -16.39 3.33 -14.40
N VAL A 216 -15.58 2.51 -15.05
CA VAL A 216 -14.73 2.89 -16.18
C VAL A 216 -15.40 2.39 -17.45
N GLU A 217 -15.61 3.30 -18.39
CA GLU A 217 -16.18 3.04 -19.71
C GLU A 217 -15.05 2.85 -20.72
N TRP A 218 -15.02 1.70 -21.39
CA TRP A 218 -14.01 1.33 -22.38
C TRP A 218 -14.37 1.85 -23.78
N PRO A 219 -13.42 1.93 -24.73
CA PRO A 219 -13.67 2.44 -26.09
C PRO A 219 -14.68 1.61 -26.90
N ASP A 220 -14.95 0.38 -26.47
CA ASP A 220 -15.95 -0.51 -27.06
C ASP A 220 -17.35 -0.33 -26.43
N GLY A 221 -17.52 0.65 -25.52
CA GLY A 221 -18.75 0.92 -24.80
C GLY A 221 -19.03 -0.05 -23.64
N SER A 222 -18.09 -0.95 -23.31
CA SER A 222 -18.24 -1.83 -22.16
C SER A 222 -17.95 -1.07 -20.86
N LEU A 223 -18.75 -1.33 -19.84
CA LEU A 223 -18.60 -0.74 -18.50
C LEU A 223 -17.93 -1.76 -17.58
N SER A 224 -16.87 -1.33 -16.89
CA SER A 224 -16.23 -2.13 -15.85
C SER A 224 -16.23 -1.38 -14.51
N SER A 225 -16.68 -2.04 -13.46
CA SER A 225 -16.50 -1.51 -12.11
C SER A 225 -15.01 -1.48 -11.79
N VAL A 226 -14.53 -0.44 -11.10
CA VAL A 226 -13.21 -0.45 -10.45
C VAL A 226 -13.26 -1.38 -9.24
N GLN A 227 -13.48 -2.66 -9.50
CA GLN A 227 -13.17 -3.78 -8.65
C GLN A 227 -12.34 -4.72 -9.52
N ASP A 228 -11.13 -5.00 -9.05
CA ASP A 228 -10.17 -5.97 -9.58
C ASP A 228 -9.20 -5.52 -10.70
N THR A 229 -7.95 -5.27 -10.28
CA THR A 229 -6.72 -5.80 -10.93
C THR A 229 -5.64 -6.17 -9.91
#